data_AF-A0A542ZYK5-F1
#
_entry.id   AF-A0A542ZYK5-F1
#
_cell.length_a   1.000
_cell.length_b   1.000
_cell.length_c   1.000
_cell.angle_alpha   90.00
_cell.angle_beta   90.00
_cell.angle_gamma   90.00
#
_symmetry.space_group_name_H-M   'P 1'
#
loop_
_entity.id
_entity.type
_entity.pdbx_description
1 polymer ?
#
loop_
_entity_poly.entity_id
_entity_poly.type
_entity_poly.pdbx_seq_one_letter_code
_entity_poly.pdbx_strand_id
1 'polypeptide(L)'
;DPSAAPDFDFYVLTGSIVYNAGIDASTALETEDILDHLVLKAVVKEENQDTEWAQAVVDAYHSDEFKTYLDENNDGLWWIPEELQ
;
A
#
# COMPACT_ATOMS: atom_id res chain seq x y z
N ASP A 1 7.55 -18.48 0.58
CA ASP A 1 7.74 -19.01 -0.78
C ASP A 1 6.39 -19.54 -1.25
N PRO A 2 5.82 -19.05 -2.37
CA PRO A 2 4.54 -19.52 -2.91
C PRO A 2 4.50 -21.03 -3.23
N SER A 3 5.64 -21.72 -3.18
CA SER A 3 5.75 -23.16 -3.36
C SER A 3 4.99 -24.02 -2.33
N ALA A 4 4.62 -23.47 -1.16
CA ALA A 4 3.85 -24.16 -0.13
C ALA A 4 2.32 -23.93 -0.21
N ALA A 5 1.85 -23.18 -1.22
CA ALA A 5 0.43 -22.84 -1.40
C ALA A 5 -0.58 -24.03 -1.55
N PRO A 6 -0.18 -25.26 -1.93
CA PRO A 6 -1.14 -26.37 -1.94
C PRO A 6 -1.26 -27.12 -0.59
N ASP A 7 -0.44 -26.81 0.42
CA ASP A 7 -0.36 -27.62 1.65
C ASP A 7 -1.28 -27.16 2.79
N PHE A 8 -1.89 -25.97 2.68
CA PHE A 8 -2.77 -25.38 3.69
C PHE A 8 -4.11 -24.94 3.09
N ASP A 9 -5.16 -25.00 3.91
CA ASP A 9 -6.53 -24.63 3.54
C ASP A 9 -6.72 -23.11 3.38
N PHE A 10 -5.92 -22.29 4.08
CA PHE A 10 -5.99 -20.82 4.03
C PHE A 10 -4.59 -20.19 4.16
N TYR A 11 -4.44 -19.01 3.56
CA TYR A 11 -3.22 -18.20 3.64
C TYR A 11 -3.57 -16.75 4.02
N VAL A 12 -2.74 -16.15 4.85
CA VAL A 12 -2.74 -14.71 5.09
C VAL A 12 -1.53 -14.13 4.39
N LEU A 13 -1.75 -13.25 3.42
CA LEU A 13 -0.71 -12.69 2.56
C LEU A 13 -0.74 -11.16 2.68
N THR A 14 0.43 -10.55 2.79
CA THR A 14 0.54 -9.08 2.72
C THR A 14 0.28 -8.61 1.29
N GLY A 15 -0.27 -7.41 1.12
CA GLY A 15 -0.56 -6.84 -0.22
C GLY A 15 0.65 -6.81 -1.15
N SER A 16 1.86 -6.60 -0.62
CA SER A 16 3.11 -6.66 -1.40
C SER A 16 3.41 -8.05 -1.99
N ILE A 17 3.06 -9.14 -1.29
CA ILE A 17 3.22 -10.49 -1.81
C ILE A 17 2.18 -10.76 -2.89
N VAL A 18 0.92 -10.36 -2.65
CA VAL A 18 -0.18 -10.47 -3.62
C VAL A 18 0.20 -9.78 -4.94
N TYR A 19 0.65 -8.53 -4.84
CA TYR A 19 1.11 -7.73 -5.99
C TYR A 19 2.27 -8.40 -6.75
N ASN A 20 3.36 -8.72 -6.04
CA ASN A 20 4.58 -9.24 -6.65
C ASN A 20 4.39 -10.64 -7.28
N ALA A 21 3.47 -11.44 -6.73
CA ALA A 21 3.15 -12.76 -7.24
C ALA A 21 2.10 -12.74 -8.37
N GLY A 22 1.52 -11.57 -8.69
CA GLY A 22 0.43 -11.46 -9.67
C GLY A 22 -0.84 -12.20 -9.24
N ILE A 23 -1.06 -12.32 -7.93
CA ILE A 23 -2.29 -12.92 -7.39
C ILE A 23 -3.41 -11.90 -7.54
N ASP A 24 -4.57 -12.34 -8.03
CA ASP A 24 -5.76 -11.50 -8.14
C ASP A 24 -6.31 -11.17 -6.75
N ALA A 25 -6.18 -9.91 -6.32
CA ALA A 25 -6.60 -9.44 -5.01
C ALA A 25 -8.11 -9.57 -4.78
N SER A 26 -8.93 -9.54 -5.85
CA SER A 26 -10.39 -9.68 -5.75
C SER A 26 -10.82 -11.08 -5.30
N THR A 27 -9.90 -12.05 -5.32
CA THR A 27 -10.14 -13.43 -4.84
C THR A 27 -9.98 -13.58 -3.33
N ALA A 28 -9.56 -12.53 -2.62
CA ALA A 28 -9.48 -12.54 -1.17
C ALA A 28 -10.85 -12.85 -0.55
N LEU A 29 -10.88 -13.75 0.42
CA LEU A 29 -12.11 -14.08 1.14
C LEU A 29 -12.52 -12.97 2.09
N GLU A 30 -11.54 -12.31 2.70
CA GLU A 30 -11.70 -11.18 3.63
C GLU A 30 -10.45 -10.30 3.55
N THR A 31 -10.58 -9.02 3.89
CA THR A 31 -9.46 -8.09 4.04
C THR A 31 -9.37 -7.58 5.47
N GLU A 32 -8.16 -7.25 5.91
CA GLU A 32 -7.92 -6.74 7.27
C GLU A 32 -8.47 -5.32 7.44
N ASP A 33 -8.95 -5.02 8.65
CA ASP A 33 -9.10 -3.62 9.11
C ASP A 33 -7.71 -3.08 9.45
N ILE A 34 -7.21 -2.14 8.65
CA ILE A 34 -5.86 -1.60 8.81
C ILE A 34 -5.78 -0.71 10.05
N LEU A 35 -4.87 -1.06 10.96
CA LEU A 35 -4.58 -0.27 12.15
C LEU A 35 -3.62 0.88 11.82
N ASP A 36 -3.77 2.04 12.46
CA ASP A 36 -2.96 3.25 12.22
C ASP A 36 -1.43 3.02 12.20
N HIS A 37 -0.95 2.07 13.00
CA HIS A 37 0.47 1.76 13.11
C HIS A 37 0.99 0.83 12.00
N LEU A 38 0.10 0.29 11.16
CA LEU A 38 0.40 -0.55 9.99
C LEU A 38 0.32 0.23 8.68
N VAL A 39 -0.13 1.49 8.71
CA VAL A 39 -0.17 2.38 7.54
C VAL A 39 1.24 2.63 7.02
N LEU A 40 1.44 2.48 5.72
CA LEU A 40 2.71 2.76 5.06
C LEU A 40 3.02 4.25 5.11
N LYS A 41 4.26 4.59 5.47
CA LYS A 41 4.71 5.98 5.61
C LYS A 41 5.92 6.25 4.74
N ALA A 42 5.93 7.40 4.07
CA ALA A 42 7.15 7.96 3.50
C ALA A 42 8.07 8.39 4.65
N VAL A 43 9.25 7.78 4.75
CA VAL A 43 10.20 8.04 5.84
C VAL A 43 11.54 8.46 5.27
N VAL A 44 12.16 9.46 5.89
CA VAL A 44 13.50 9.93 5.59
C VAL A 44 14.36 9.88 6.86
N LYS A 45 15.68 9.96 6.69
CA LYS A 45 16.57 10.15 7.84
C LYS A 45 16.30 11.52 8.47
N GLU A 46 16.51 11.62 9.77
CA GLU A 46 16.24 12.84 10.54
C GLU A 46 16.93 14.07 9.95
N GLU A 47 18.19 13.95 9.52
CA GLU A 47 18.93 15.06 8.92
C GLU A 47 18.33 15.58 7.60
N ASN A 48 17.42 14.81 6.98
CA ASN A 48 16.80 15.15 5.70
C ASN A 48 15.35 15.65 5.84
N GLN A 49 14.77 15.66 7.05
CA GLN A 49 13.35 15.97 7.24
C GLN A 49 12.93 17.31 6.62
N ASP A 50 13.80 18.32 6.70
CA ASP A 50 13.53 19.70 6.28
C ASP A 50 14.16 20.03 4.92
N THR A 51 14.64 19.02 4.19
CA THR A 51 15.24 19.23 2.87
C THR A 51 14.17 19.45 1.81
N GLU A 52 14.45 20.33 0.85
CA GLU A 52 13.50 20.66 -0.23
C GLU A 52 13.03 19.42 -1.00
N TRP A 53 13.91 18.45 -1.23
CA TRP A 53 13.56 17.23 -1.94
C TRP A 53 12.63 16.32 -1.11
N ALA A 54 12.82 16.25 0.21
CA ALA A 54 11.98 15.43 1.07
C ALA A 54 10.56 16.01 1.13
N GLN A 55 10.46 17.34 1.28
CA GLN A 55 9.18 18.03 1.23
C GLN A 55 8.50 17.86 -0.14
N ALA A 56 9.25 17.95 -1.25
CA ALA A 56 8.69 17.73 -2.59
C ALA A 56 8.11 16.33 -2.79
N VAL A 57 8.71 15.29 -2.18
CA VAL A 57 8.15 13.93 -2.22
C VAL A 57 6.84 13.84 -1.43
N VAL A 58 6.78 14.46 -0.24
CA VAL A 58 5.55 14.51 0.56
C VAL A 58 4.44 15.26 -0.19
N ASP A 59 4.76 16.40 -0.78
CA ASP A 59 3.82 17.21 -1.54
C ASP A 59 3.29 16.44 -2.77
N ALA A 60 4.16 15.70 -3.47
CA ALA A 60 3.75 14.85 -4.58
C ALA A 60 2.80 13.73 -4.14
N TYR A 61 3.07 13.09 -2.99
CA TYR A 61 2.24 12.02 -2.44
C TYR A 61 0.85 12.52 -1.99
N HIS A 62 0.71 13.80 -1.68
CA HIS A 62 -0.57 14.43 -1.32
C HIS A 62 -1.21 15.22 -2.46
N SER A 63 -0.64 15.18 -3.67
CA SER A 63 -1.12 15.96 -4.81
C SER A 63 -2.43 15.39 -5.39
N ASP A 64 -3.27 16.28 -5.94
CA ASP A 64 -4.51 15.90 -6.63
C ASP A 64 -4.24 14.97 -7.84
N GLU A 65 -3.09 15.13 -8.50
CA GLU A 65 -2.66 14.27 -9.60
C GLU A 65 -2.46 12.83 -9.13
N PHE A 66 -1.77 12.65 -8.00
CA PHE A 66 -1.56 11.31 -7.43
C PHE A 66 -2.85 10.70 -6.89
N LYS A 67 -3.72 11.51 -6.28
CA LYS A 67 -5.08 11.06 -5.87
C LYS A 67 -5.88 10.53 -7.06
N THR A 68 -5.92 11.30 -8.14
CA THR A 68 -6.61 10.88 -9.39
C THR A 68 -6.01 9.59 -9.94
N TYR A 69 -4.68 9.47 -9.95
CA TYR A 69 -4.02 8.24 -10.37
C TYR A 69 -4.42 7.05 -9.50
N LEU A 70 -4.47 7.19 -8.17
CA LEU A 70 -4.89 6.12 -7.28
C LEU A 70 -6.34 5.72 -7.51
N ASP A 71 -7.25 6.67 -7.66
CA ASP A 71 -8.67 6.39 -7.94
C ASP A 71 -8.86 5.57 -9.23
N GLU A 72 -8.04 5.82 -10.24
CA GLU A 72 -8.10 5.13 -11.54
C GLU A 72 -7.39 3.76 -11.56
N ASN A 73 -6.42 3.53 -10.66
CA ASN A 73 -5.50 2.39 -10.76
C ASN A 73 -5.49 1.48 -9.52
N ASN A 74 -6.17 1.86 -8.44
CA ASN A 74 -6.25 1.04 -7.23
C ASN A 74 -7.51 0.18 -7.23
N ASP A 75 -7.41 -1.04 -7.74
CA ASP A 75 -8.50 -2.02 -7.81
C ASP A 75 -8.84 -2.68 -6.45
N GLY A 76 -8.68 -1.94 -5.35
CA GLY A 76 -8.97 -2.40 -3.98
C GLY A 76 -7.83 -3.15 -3.29
N LEU A 77 -6.65 -3.26 -3.92
CA LEU A 77 -5.47 -3.88 -3.30
C LEU A 77 -4.84 -3.01 -2.21
N TRP A 78 -4.77 -1.70 -2.43
CA TRP A 78 -4.16 -0.77 -1.50
C TRP A 78 -5.22 -0.09 -0.65
N TRP A 79 -5.06 -0.16 0.67
CA TRP A 79 -5.86 0.63 1.58
C TRP A 79 -5.36 2.08 1.58
N ILE A 80 -6.25 3.04 1.37
CA ILE A 80 -5.95 4.47 1.33
C ILE A 80 -6.56 5.14 2.57
N PRO A 81 -5.77 5.85 3.40
CA PRO A 81 -6.28 6.61 4.53
C PRO A 81 -7.32 7.65 4.11
N GLU A 82 -8.34 7.91 4.94
CA GLU A 82 -9.39 8.90 4.65
C GLU A 82 -8.84 10.29 4.36
N GLU A 83 -7.73 10.70 5.00
CA GLU A 83 -7.09 11.99 4.75
C GLU A 83 -6.46 12.12 3.35
N LEU A 84 -6.21 10.98 2.68
CA LEU A 84 -5.65 10.91 1.33
C LEU A 84 -6.69 10.59 0.25
N GLN A 85 -7.92 10.24 0.64
CA GLN A 85 -9.09 10.17 -0.24
C GLN A 85 -9.56 11.59 -0.63
#